data_AF-A0A4R6S886-F1
#
_entry.id   AF-A0A4R6S886-F1
#
_cell.length_a   1.000
_cell.length_b   1.000
_cell.length_c   1.000
_cell.angle_alpha   90.00
_cell.angle_beta   90.00
_cell.angle_gamma   90.00
#
_symmetry.space_group_name_H-M   'P 1'
#
loop_
_entity.id
_entity.type
_entity.pdbx_description
1 polymer ?
#
loop_
_entity_poly.entity_id
_entity_poly.type
_entity_poly.pdbx_seq_one_letter_code
_entity_poly.pdbx_strand_id
1 'polypeptide(L)'
;MSDAAGELLVLRKARDNKMWRHEVGHVIYDDGRPLKPWLLPHFHRLLADGHLMIVARRYTTGVSERVELTPLGRERLWSREREWRGGLG
;
A
#
# COMPACT_ATOMS: atom_id res chain seq x y z
N MET A 1 -14.40 7.83 7.05
CA MET A 1 -14.15 6.82 6.00
C MET A 1 -13.96 5.48 6.71
N SER A 2 -14.52 4.37 6.20
CA SER A 2 -14.46 3.08 6.91
C SER A 2 -13.07 2.44 6.85
N ASP A 3 -12.73 1.61 7.84
CA ASP A 3 -11.44 0.90 7.90
C ASP A 3 -11.22 0.03 6.66
N ALA A 4 -12.27 -0.62 6.17
CA ALA A 4 -12.24 -1.43 4.94
C ALA A 4 -11.93 -0.61 3.67
N ALA A 5 -12.47 0.62 3.56
CA ALA A 5 -12.20 1.48 2.40
C ALA A 5 -10.75 2.01 2.40
N GLY A 6 -10.19 2.28 3.58
CA GLY A 6 -8.78 2.67 3.72
C GLY A 6 -7.83 1.54 3.36
N GLU A 7 -8.08 0.34 3.89
CA GLU A 7 -7.31 -0.86 3.56
C GLU A 7 -7.30 -1.15 2.05
N LEU A 8 -8.49 -1.16 1.43
CA LEU A 8 -8.65 -1.41 -0.01
C LEU A 8 -7.89 -0.37 -0.85
N LEU A 9 -7.88 0.89 -0.44
CA LEU A 9 -7.17 1.94 -1.16
C LEU A 9 -5.65 1.75 -1.12
N VAL A 10 -5.07 1.37 0.03
CA VAL A 10 -3.64 1.07 0.14
C VAL A 10 -3.26 -0.10 -0.75
N LEU A 11 -4.03 -1.20 -0.71
CA LEU A 11 -3.77 -2.40 -1.51
C LEU A 11 -3.77 -2.09 -3.02
N ARG A 12 -4.72 -1.27 -3.49
CA ARG A 12 -4.78 -0.84 -4.90
C ARG A 12 -3.59 0.03 -5.27
N LYS A 13 -3.17 0.95 -4.40
CA LYS A 13 -1.99 1.82 -4.65
C LYS A 13 -0.70 1.01 -4.74
N ALA A 14 -0.54 0.00 -3.88
CA ALA A 14 0.57 -0.95 -3.94
C ALA A 14 0.56 -1.75 -5.25
N ARG A 15 -0.62 -2.28 -5.67
CA ARG A 15 -0.79 -2.99 -6.96
C ARG A 15 -0.38 -2.12 -8.15
N ASP A 16 -0.84 -0.86 -8.15
CA ASP A 16 -0.62 0.09 -9.24
C ASP A 16 0.81 0.68 -9.22
N ASN A 17 1.66 0.24 -8.29
CA ASN A 17 3.06 0.65 -8.17
C ASN A 17 3.25 2.14 -7.90
N LYS A 18 2.26 2.74 -7.22
CA LYS A 18 2.26 4.17 -6.88
C LYS A 18 2.96 4.45 -5.56
N MET A 19 3.27 3.42 -4.77
CA MET A 19 3.78 3.59 -3.41
C MET A 19 5.29 3.34 -3.27
N TRP A 20 5.95 4.25 -2.58
CA TRP A 20 7.41 4.27 -2.40
C TRP A 20 7.76 4.70 -0.97
N ARG A 21 8.82 4.16 -0.39
CA ARG A 21 9.43 4.63 0.85
C ARG A 21 10.73 5.35 0.54
N HIS A 22 10.90 6.54 1.10
CA HIS A 22 12.16 7.27 1.04
C HIS A 22 13.10 6.85 2.19
N GLU A 23 14.36 6.51 1.87
CA GLU A 23 15.32 5.95 2.84
C GLU A 23 15.62 6.91 4.01
N VAL A 24 15.89 8.19 3.75
CA VAL A 24 16.39 9.15 4.75
C VAL A 24 15.32 9.57 5.79
N GLY A 25 14.03 9.36 5.51
CA GLY A 25 12.94 9.83 6.39
C GLY A 25 11.87 8.79 6.67
N HIS A 26 11.99 7.58 6.09
CA HIS A 26 10.98 6.53 6.10
C HIS A 26 9.56 7.01 5.70
N VAL A 27 9.48 8.14 4.99
CA VAL A 27 8.22 8.73 4.53
C VAL A 27 7.68 7.86 3.40
N ILE A 28 6.39 7.52 3.50
CA ILE A 28 5.67 6.81 2.45
C ILE A 28 5.09 7.84 1.50
N TYR A 29 5.39 7.66 0.22
CA TYR A 29 4.87 8.45 -0.88
C TYR A 29 3.87 7.63 -1.70
N ASP A 30 2.84 8.30 -2.19
CA ASP A 30 1.85 7.85 -3.15
C ASP A 30 1.92 8.80 -4.34
N ASP A 31 2.42 8.31 -5.48
CA ASP A 31 2.55 9.05 -6.73
C ASP A 31 3.33 10.38 -6.56
N GLY A 32 4.48 10.31 -5.87
CA GLY A 32 5.37 11.46 -5.62
C GLY A 32 4.89 12.42 -4.53
N ARG A 33 3.73 12.18 -3.90
CA ARG A 33 3.23 12.98 -2.77
C ARG A 33 3.26 12.18 -1.48
N PRO A 34 3.45 12.79 -0.29
CA PRO A 34 3.32 12.06 0.96
C PRO A 34 1.96 11.35 1.05
N LEU A 35 1.98 10.10 1.51
CA LEU A 35 0.76 9.33 1.73
C LEU A 35 -0.14 10.09 2.71
N LYS A 36 -1.44 10.15 2.41
CA LYS A 36 -2.40 10.86 3.26
C LYS A 36 -2.32 10.31 4.70
N PRO A 37 -2.29 11.17 5.75
CA PRO A 37 -2.08 10.70 7.13
C PRO A 37 -3.05 9.62 7.60
N TRP A 38 -4.32 9.72 7.18
CA TRP A 38 -5.34 8.73 7.55
C TRP A 38 -5.14 7.36 6.89
N LEU A 39 -4.29 7.24 5.86
CA LEU A 39 -3.91 5.96 5.24
C LEU A 39 -2.74 5.27 5.95
N LEU A 40 -1.96 5.99 6.76
CA LEU A 40 -0.79 5.45 7.45
C LEU A 40 -1.12 4.27 8.37
N PRO A 41 -2.18 4.30 9.21
CA PRO A 41 -2.51 3.16 10.06
C PRO A 41 -2.82 1.89 9.26
N HIS A 42 -3.52 2.02 8.12
CA HIS A 42 -3.81 0.88 7.25
C HIS A 42 -2.54 0.35 6.57
N PHE A 43 -1.67 1.25 6.11
CA PHE A 43 -0.38 0.88 5.54
C PHE A 43 0.48 0.10 6.54
N HIS A 44 0.66 0.61 7.76
CA HIS A 44 1.49 -0.04 8.77
C HIS A 44 0.93 -1.40 9.18
N ARG A 45 -0.39 -1.53 9.31
CA ARG A 45 -1.03 -2.81 9.61
C ARG A 45 -0.80 -3.82 8.49
N LEU A 46 -1.04 -3.44 7.24
CA LEU A 46 -0.81 -4.31 6.08
C LEU A 46 0.66 -4.73 5.93
N LEU A 47 1.60 -3.85 6.28
CA LEU A 47 3.02 -4.17 6.31
C LEU A 47 3.36 -5.14 7.45
N ALA A 48 2.86 -4.90 8.66
CA ALA A 48 3.07 -5.76 9.83
C ALA A 48 2.47 -7.16 9.63
N ASP A 49 1.31 -7.24 8.99
CA ASP A 49 0.60 -8.49 8.69
C ASP A 49 1.19 -9.23 7.46
N GLY A 50 2.24 -8.70 6.82
CA GLY A 50 2.90 -9.34 5.69
C GLY A 50 2.15 -9.27 4.36
N HIS A 51 1.14 -8.40 4.23
CA HIS A 51 0.43 -8.15 2.97
C HIS A 51 1.24 -7.24 2.03
N LEU A 52 2.07 -6.37 2.60
CA LEU A 52 2.98 -5.49 1.88
C LEU A 52 4.42 -5.89 2.14
N MET A 53 5.30 -5.59 1.19
CA MET A 53 6.74 -5.67 1.36
C MET A 53 7.41 -4.43 0.78
N ILE A 54 8.57 -4.09 1.34
CA ILE A 54 9.41 -2.98 0.88
C ILE A 54 10.58 -3.59 0.13
N VAL A 55 10.66 -3.34 -1.18
CA VAL A 55 11.68 -3.84 -2.09
C VAL A 55 12.65 -2.71 -2.40
N ALA A 56 13.88 -2.83 -1.92
CA ALA A 56 14.93 -1.90 -2.29
C ALA A 56 15.24 -2.05 -3.79
N ARG A 57 15.09 -0.96 -4.53
CA ARG A 57 15.53 -0.87 -5.93
C ARG A 57 16.44 0.34 -6.07
N ARG A 58 17.62 0.14 -6.64
CA ARG A 58 18.52 1.24 -6.97
C ARG A 58 17.93 2.02 -8.15
N TYR A 59 17.60 3.28 -7.93
CA TYR A 59 17.30 4.23 -9.00
C TYR A 59 18.41 5.27 -9.08
N THR A 60 18.63 5.83 -10.28
CA THR A 60 19.70 6.80 -10.58
C THR A 60 19.59 8.10 -9.76
N THR A 61 18.44 8.36 -9.14
CA THR A 61 18.14 9.57 -8.37
C THR A 61 18.17 9.38 -6.84
N GLY A 62 18.52 8.19 -6.35
CA GLY A 62 18.57 7.85 -4.92
C GLY A 62 18.06 6.44 -4.63
N VAL A 63 18.20 5.99 -3.38
CA VAL A 63 17.63 4.72 -2.90
C VAL A 63 16.17 4.97 -2.50
N SER A 64 15.26 4.81 -3.46
CA SER A 64 13.83 4.75 -3.18
C SER A 64 13.42 3.29 -3.13
N GLU A 65 12.81 2.87 -2.02
CA GLU A 65 12.32 1.51 -1.89
C GLU A 65 10.87 1.46 -2.36
N ARG A 66 10.53 0.46 -3.17
CA ARG A 66 9.18 0.29 -3.67
C ARG A 66 8.33 -0.47 -2.67
N VAL A 67 7.07 -0.08 -2.52
CA VAL A 67 6.12 -0.93 -1.79
C VAL A 67 5.39 -1.81 -2.80
N GLU A 68 5.46 -3.12 -2.58
CA GLU A 68 4.83 -4.12 -3.44
C GLU A 68 3.86 -5.01 -2.64
N LEU A 69 2.88 -5.60 -3.33
CA LEU A 69 2.02 -6.63 -2.74
C LEU A 69 2.76 -7.97 -2.66
N THR A 70 2.70 -8.60 -1.49
CA THR A 70 3.07 -10.01 -1.35
C THR A 70 2.00 -10.91 -1.99
N PRO A 71 2.22 -12.23 -2.13
CA PRO A 71 1.15 -13.16 -2.49
C PRO A 71 -0.08 -13.03 -1.57
N LEU A 72 0.13 -12.97 -0.26
CA LEU A 72 -0.94 -12.76 0.73
C LEU A 72 -1.65 -11.42 0.51
N GLY A 73 -0.90 -10.35 0.20
CA GLY A 73 -1.47 -9.05 -0.15
C GLY A 73 -2.37 -9.08 -1.38
N ARG A 74 -2.03 -9.88 -2.40
CA ARG A 74 -2.86 -10.04 -3.60
C ARG A 74 -4.16 -10.78 -3.30
N GLU A 75 -4.11 -11.83 -2.49
CA GLU A 75 -5.32 -12.54 -2.02
C GLU A 75 -6.23 -11.62 -1.22
N ARG A 76 -5.64 -10.82 -0.31
CA ARG A 76 -6.38 -9.86 0.49
C ARG A 76 -7.04 -8.78 -0.35
N LEU A 77 -6.32 -8.23 -1.33
CA LEU A 77 -6.88 -7.28 -2.30
C LEU A 77 -8.10 -7.88 -3.00
N TRP A 78 -7.98 -9.12 -3.49
CA TRP A 78 -9.09 -9.78 -4.16
C TRP A 78 -10.30 -10.00 -3.24
N SER A 79 -10.09 -10.41 -1.98
CA SER A 79 -11.18 -10.52 -0.98
C SER A 79 -11.90 -9.20 -0.78
N ARG A 80 -11.15 -8.11 -0.53
CA ARG A 80 -11.73 -6.78 -0.31
C ARG A 80 -12.45 -6.24 -1.54
N GLU A 81 -11.96 -6.52 -2.74
CA GLU A 81 -12.65 -6.13 -3.97
C GLU A 81 -13.97 -6.89 -4.16
N ARG A 82 -14.06 -8.16 -3.73
CA ARG A 82 -15.32 -8.91 -3.72
C ARG A 82 -16.31 -8.37 -2.69
N GLU A 83 -15.86 -8.13 -1.46
CA GLU A 83 -16.70 -7.53 -0.40
C GLU A 83 -17.27 -6.17 -0.83
N TRP A 84 -16.43 -5.32 -1.43
CA TRP A 84 -16.85 -4.01 -1.93
C TRP A 84 -17.92 -4.10 -3.03
N ARG A 85 -17.81 -5.10 -3.92
CA ARG A 85 -18.80 -5.33 -4.99
C ARG A 85 -20.09 -5.95 -4.45
N GLY A 86 -20.00 -6.83 -3.45
CA GLY A 86 -21.14 -7.52 -2.84
C GLY A 86 -21.96 -6.66 -1.88
N GLY A 87 -21.38 -5.60 -1.30
CA GLY A 87 -22.07 -4.68 -0.39
C GLY A 87 -22.88 -3.56 -1.07
N LEU A 88 -23.09 -3.64 -2.39
CA LEU A 88 -23.97 -2.74 -3.16
C LEU A 88 -25.33 -3.39 -3.52
N GLY A 89 -25.65 -4.54 -2.91
CA GLY A 89 -26.92 -5.26 -3.06
C GLY A 89 -27.86 -5.01 -1.90
#